data_AF-A0AAW4PZK7-F1
#
_entry.id   AF-A0AAW4PZK7-F1
#
_cell.length_a   1.000
_cell.length_b   1.000
_cell.length_c   1.000
_cell.angle_alpha   90.00
_cell.angle_beta   90.00
_cell.angle_gamma   90.00
#
_symmetry.space_group_name_H-M   'P 1'
#
loop_
_entity.id
_entity.type
_entity.pdbx_description
1 polymer ?
#
loop_
_entity_poly.entity_id
_entity_poly.type
_entity_poly.pdbx_seq_one_letter_code
_entity_poly.pdbx_strand_id
1 'polypeptide(L)'
;MSKSEVNPQERTARELLTQRPLFLGVDGVGDTHYWDSYDKAVVVVAGDDAEKVKSADTRFWMLGEWCEYTREERGWDEGPHVGGSLVGDLVRGVDA
;
A
#
# COMPACT_ATOMS: atom_id res chain seq x y z
N MET A 1 -5.68 -4.16 30.37
CA MET A 1 -6.01 -4.39 28.95
C MET A 1 -5.96 -3.04 28.25
N SER A 2 -4.83 -2.65 27.66
CA SER A 2 -4.81 -1.47 26.80
C SER A 2 -5.67 -1.76 25.59
N LYS A 3 -6.74 -1.00 25.39
CA LYS A 3 -7.38 -0.91 24.08
C LYS A 3 -6.29 -0.44 23.13
N SER A 4 -5.80 -1.31 22.24
CA SER A 4 -4.98 -0.86 21.13
C SER A 4 -5.81 0.17 20.39
N GLU A 5 -5.44 1.44 20.52
CA GLU A 5 -6.08 2.52 19.80
C GLU A 5 -5.95 2.18 18.32
N VAL A 6 -7.08 1.94 17.66
CA VAL A 6 -7.10 1.65 16.23
C VAL A 6 -6.45 2.84 15.55
N ASN A 7 -5.32 2.59 14.85
CA ASN A 7 -4.53 3.61 14.16
C ASN A 7 -5.50 4.52 13.37
N PRO A 8 -5.51 5.85 13.61
CA PRO A 8 -6.38 6.78 12.90
C PRO A 8 -6.33 6.62 11.38
N GLN A 9 -5.14 6.35 10.82
CA GLN A 9 -4.96 6.15 9.38
C GLN A 9 -5.64 4.86 8.89
N GLU A 10 -5.57 3.78 9.68
CA GLU A 10 -6.26 2.52 9.37
C GLU A 10 -7.78 2.71 9.43
N ARG A 11 -8.29 3.54 10.35
CA ARG A 11 -9.72 3.89 10.41
C ARG A 11 -10.17 4.60 9.14
N THR A 12 -9.46 5.63 8.71
CA THR A 12 -9.77 6.37 7.48
C THR A 12 -9.75 5.46 6.26
N ALA A 13 -8.76 4.57 6.15
CA ALA A 13 -8.71 3.60 5.05
C ALA A 13 -9.90 2.64 5.05
N ARG A 14 -10.35 2.17 6.23
CA ARG A 14 -11.52 1.30 6.37
C ARG A 14 -12.83 1.97 6.01
N GLU A 15 -12.94 3.29 6.16
CA GLU A 15 -14.14 4.03 5.75
C GLU A 15 -14.24 4.15 4.22
N LEU A 16 -13.10 4.11 3.53
CA LEU A 16 -13.02 4.25 2.07
C LEU A 16 -13.03 2.92 1.32
N LEU A 17 -12.72 1.80 1.98
CA LEU A 17 -12.57 0.48 1.35
C LEU A 17 -13.69 -0.48 1.76
N THR A 18 -14.15 -1.30 0.82
CA THR A 18 -15.26 -2.24 1.05
C THR A 18 -14.86 -3.36 2.02
N GLN A 19 -13.60 -3.79 1.98
CA GLN A 19 -13.08 -4.84 2.86
C GLN A 19 -12.03 -4.32 3.82
N ARG A 20 -11.57 -5.21 4.72
CA ARG A 20 -10.46 -4.89 5.62
C ARG A 20 -9.21 -4.59 4.77
N PRO A 21 -8.66 -3.36 4.86
CA PRO A 21 -7.49 -3.00 4.09
C PRO A 21 -6.26 -3.80 4.50
N LEU A 22 -5.45 -4.17 3.52
CA LEU A 22 -4.09 -4.65 3.70
C LEU A 22 -3.16 -3.44 3.78
N PHE A 23 -2.38 -3.31 4.85
CA PHE A 23 -1.31 -2.33 4.93
C PHE A 23 -0.20 -2.67 3.95
N LEU A 24 0.16 -1.73 3.09
CA LEU A 24 1.25 -1.87 2.14
C LEU A 24 2.55 -1.26 2.67
N GLY A 25 2.50 -0.11 3.32
CA GLY A 25 3.70 0.59 3.74
C GLY A 25 3.51 2.11 3.86
N VAL A 26 4.61 2.79 4.14
CA VAL A 26 4.72 4.25 4.22
C VAL A 26 5.69 4.70 3.13
N ASP A 27 5.29 5.65 2.30
CA ASP A 27 6.18 6.19 1.26
C ASP A 27 7.21 7.18 1.84
N GLY A 28 8.17 7.61 1.02
CA GLY A 28 9.22 8.54 1.43
C GLY A 28 8.73 9.95 1.80
N VAL A 29 7.44 10.24 1.60
CA VAL A 29 6.79 11.49 2.00
C VAL A 29 6.08 11.34 3.36
N GLY A 30 5.88 10.10 3.83
CA GLY A 30 5.20 9.78 5.08
C GLY A 30 3.73 9.39 4.88
N ASP A 31 3.26 9.25 3.63
CA ASP A 31 1.89 8.85 3.34
C ASP A 31 1.75 7.33 3.48
N THR A 32 0.61 6.89 4.03
CA THR A 32 0.37 5.48 4.30
C THR A 32 -0.50 4.83 3.23
N HIS A 33 -0.04 3.71 2.69
CA HIS A 33 -0.70 3.01 1.60
C HIS A 33 -1.43 1.77 2.09
N TYR A 34 -2.70 1.63 1.69
CA TYR A 34 -3.56 0.49 2.00
C TYR A 34 -4.19 -0.08 0.75
N TRP A 35 -4.34 -1.39 0.65
CA TRP A 35 -4.94 -2.06 -0.50
C TRP A 35 -6.19 -2.85 -0.15
N ASP A 36 -7.15 -2.84 -1.08
CA ASP A 36 -8.32 -3.70 -1.05
C ASP A 36 -8.38 -4.54 -2.34
N SER A 37 -8.32 -5.86 -2.16
CA SER A 37 -8.39 -6.85 -3.26
C SER A 37 -9.76 -6.94 -3.93
N TYR A 38 -10.84 -6.66 -3.18
CA TYR A 38 -12.21 -6.71 -3.67
C TYR A 38 -12.51 -5.49 -4.54
N ASP A 39 -12.17 -4.31 -4.02
CA ASP A 39 -12.34 -3.06 -4.76
C ASP A 39 -11.28 -2.83 -5.85
N LYS A 40 -10.17 -3.60 -5.80
CA LYS A 40 -8.96 -3.37 -6.62
C LYS A 40 -8.53 -1.91 -6.55
N ALA A 41 -8.41 -1.41 -5.33
CA ALA A 41 -8.13 -0.01 -5.05
C ALA A 41 -7.03 0.13 -4.00
N VAL A 42 -6.26 1.19 -4.14
CA VAL A 42 -5.34 1.65 -3.10
C VAL A 42 -5.93 2.90 -2.46
N VAL A 43 -5.82 2.98 -1.15
CA VAL A 43 -6.05 4.22 -0.40
C VAL A 43 -4.71 4.72 0.10
N VAL A 44 -4.40 5.97 -0.22
CA VAL A 44 -3.26 6.70 0.31
C VAL A 44 -3.78 7.64 1.40
N VAL A 45 -3.22 7.56 2.61
CA VAL A 45 -3.62 8.37 3.75
C VAL A 45 -2.48 9.32 4.11
N ALA A 46 -2.75 10.62 4.01
CA ALA A 46 -1.83 11.71 4.26
C ALA A 46 -2.37 12.57 5.44
N GLY A 47 -1.92 12.28 6.66
CA GLY A 47 -2.47 12.91 7.86
C GLY A 47 -3.98 12.65 8.02
N ASP A 48 -4.79 13.71 7.95
CA ASP A 48 -6.26 13.65 8.04
C ASP A 48 -6.95 13.48 6.67
N ASP A 49 -6.19 13.58 5.57
CA ASP A 49 -6.69 13.43 4.21
C ASP A 49 -6.45 12.01 3.69
N ALA A 50 -7.33 11.54 2.81
CA ALA A 50 -7.16 10.25 2.16
C ALA A 50 -7.70 10.25 0.72
N GLU A 51 -6.93 9.65 -0.18
CA GLU A 51 -7.25 9.51 -1.59
C GLU A 51 -7.45 8.02 -1.94
N LYS A 52 -8.62 7.69 -2.51
CA LYS A 52 -8.89 6.35 -3.05
C LYS A 52 -8.59 6.33 -4.55
N VAL A 53 -7.54 5.61 -4.93
CA VAL A 53 -7.17 5.35 -6.32
C VAL A 53 -7.78 4.03 -6.78
N LYS A 54 -8.79 4.10 -7.64
CA LYS A 54 -9.46 2.91 -8.22
C LYS A 54 -8.77 2.48 -9.51
N SER A 55 -8.57 1.17 -9.68
CA SER A 55 -7.98 0.57 -10.89
C SER A 55 -8.89 0.57 -12.14
N ALA A 56 -10.00 1.31 -12.14
CA ALA A 56 -11.08 1.13 -13.14
C ALA A 56 -10.84 1.82 -14.50
N ASP A 57 -9.92 2.80 -14.59
CA ASP A 57 -9.74 3.62 -15.80
C ASP A 57 -8.47 3.31 -16.63
N THR A 58 -7.59 2.44 -16.14
CA THR A 58 -6.33 2.13 -16.82
C THR A 58 -6.04 0.64 -16.79
N ARG A 59 -5.77 0.07 -17.97
CA ARG A 59 -5.53 -1.36 -18.23
C ARG A 59 -4.60 -1.97 -17.18
N PHE A 60 -5.19 -2.73 -16.25
CA PHE A 60 -4.55 -3.55 -15.24
C PHE A 60 -3.37 -2.89 -14.55
N TRP A 61 -3.69 -2.08 -13.54
CA TRP A 61 -2.75 -1.75 -12.48
C TRP A 61 -2.82 -2.85 -11.40
N MET A 62 -1.95 -3.83 -11.51
CA MET A 62 -1.75 -4.82 -10.46
C MET A 62 -1.10 -4.15 -9.25
N LEU A 63 -1.37 -4.69 -8.06
CA LEU A 63 -0.75 -4.24 -6.81
C LEU A 63 0.78 -4.09 -6.90
N GLY A 64 1.43 -4.92 -7.72
CA GLY A 64 2.85 -4.80 -8.05
C GLY A 64 3.22 -3.50 -8.75
N GLU A 65 2.44 -3.04 -9.72
CA GLU A 65 2.68 -1.76 -10.42
C GLU A 65 2.48 -0.57 -9.49
N TRP A 66 1.52 -0.64 -8.53
CA TRP A 66 1.46 0.35 -7.45
C TRP A 66 2.77 0.42 -6.68
N CYS A 67 3.31 -0.74 -6.34
CA CYS A 67 4.52 -0.81 -5.54
C CYS A 67 5.75 -0.31 -6.30
N GLU A 68 5.84 -0.60 -7.60
CA GLU A 68 6.88 -0.09 -8.49
C GLU A 68 6.78 1.41 -8.68
N TYR A 69 5.59 1.93 -8.99
CA TYR A 69 5.37 3.37 -9.10
C TYR A 69 5.70 4.12 -7.80
N THR A 70 5.20 3.66 -6.66
CA THR A 70 5.52 4.31 -5.38
C THR A 70 7.02 4.23 -5.10
N ARG A 71 7.68 3.11 -5.43
CA ARG A 71 9.13 2.99 -5.31
C ARG A 71 9.88 4.01 -6.17
N GLU A 72 9.46 4.22 -7.42
CA GLU A 72 10.13 5.11 -8.38
C GLU A 72 9.86 6.59 -8.08
N GLU A 73 8.61 6.96 -7.81
CA GLU A 73 8.19 8.35 -7.71
C GLU A 73 8.30 8.92 -6.29
N ARG A 74 8.10 8.09 -5.27
CA ARG A 74 8.01 8.54 -3.87
C ARG A 74 9.05 7.90 -2.96
N GLY A 75 9.54 6.73 -3.33
CA GLY A 75 10.30 5.86 -2.45
C GLY A 75 9.42 5.22 -1.37
N TRP A 76 9.92 4.15 -0.76
CA TRP A 76 9.31 3.56 0.43
C TRP A 76 10.19 3.88 1.64
N ASP A 77 9.61 4.46 2.69
CA ASP A 77 10.23 4.58 4.01
C ASP A 77 10.04 3.28 4.81
N GLU A 78 8.84 2.69 4.70
CA GLU A 78 8.50 1.37 5.22
C GLU A 78 7.72 0.57 4.17
N GLY A 79 8.12 -0.68 3.88
CA GLY A 79 7.47 -1.53 2.86
C GLY A 79 8.17 -1.52 1.49
N PRO A 80 7.50 -1.94 0.40
CA PRO A 80 6.12 -2.42 0.35
C PRO A 80 6.01 -3.85 0.91
N HIS A 81 5.04 -4.09 1.79
CA HIS A 81 4.77 -5.37 2.48
C HIS A 81 3.94 -6.35 1.64
N VAL A 82 4.13 -6.33 0.32
CA VAL A 82 3.38 -7.17 -0.62
C VAL A 82 4.33 -8.10 -1.36
N GLY A 83 4.03 -9.39 -1.27
CA GLY A 83 4.91 -10.45 -1.74
C GLY A 83 6.08 -10.65 -0.78
N GLY A 84 5.89 -11.51 0.23
CA GLY A 84 7.02 -12.01 1.01
C GLY A 84 8.06 -12.61 0.07
N SER A 85 9.29 -12.07 0.12
CA SER A 85 10.54 -12.73 -0.28
C SER A 85 10.44 -13.61 -1.55
N LEU A 86 10.17 -13.01 -2.72
CA LEU A 86 10.35 -13.71 -4.00
C LEU A 86 11.06 -12.82 -5.02
N VAL A 87 10.72 -11.53 -5.08
CA VAL A 87 11.41 -10.58 -5.97
C VAL A 87 12.78 -10.17 -5.40
N GLY A 88 12.90 -10.01 -4.08
CA GLY A 88 14.19 -9.73 -3.42
C GLY A 88 15.18 -10.90 -3.47
N ASP A 89 14.67 -12.13 -3.38
CA ASP A 89 15.49 -13.35 -3.49
C ASP A 89 15.92 -13.63 -4.94
N LEU A 90 15.10 -13.26 -5.92
CA LEU A 90 15.45 -13.40 -7.34
C LEU A 90 16.56 -12.42 -7.76
N VAL A 91 16.53 -11.18 -7.25
CA VAL A 91 17.58 -10.18 -7.53
C VAL A 91 18.89 -10.55 -6.82
N ARG A 92 18.87 -11.09 -5.59
CA ARG A 92 20.08 -11.61 -4.92
C ARG A 92 20.60 -12.92 -5.52
N GLY A 93 19.78 -13.66 -6.27
CA GLY A 93 20.19 -14.89 -6.95
C GLY A 93 20.85 -14.68 -8.32
N VAL A 94 20.79 -13.47 -8.89
CA VAL A 94 21.41 -13.14 -10.19
C VAL A 94 22.79 -12.48 -10.04
N ASP A 95 23.11 -11.96 -8.86
CA ASP A 95 24.42 -11.38 -8.52
C ASP A 95 25.31 -12.32 -7.64
N ALA A 96 25.11 -13.63 -7.72
CA ALA A 96 25.91 -14.64 -7.02
C ALA A 96 26.64 -15.60 -7.99
#